data_AF-A0A0T7BMX6-F1
#
_entry.id   AF-A0A0T7BMX6-F1
#
_cell.length_a   1.000
_cell.length_b   1.000
_cell.length_c   1.000
_cell.angle_alpha   90.00
_cell.angle_beta   90.00
_cell.angle_gamma   90.00
#
_symmetry.space_group_name_H-M   'P 1'
#
loop_
_entity.id
_entity.type
_entity.pdbx_description
1 polymer ?
#
loop_
_entity_poly.entity_id
_entity_poly.type
_entity_poly.pdbx_seq_one_letter_code
_entity_poly.pdbx_strand_id
1 'polypeptide(L)'
;MTRRMGELVGVQGGFKPSVQLPNDFFDQEQNRHFVENYIPTPEILDIFMSVRDSLQSNSEQRARSFVGTYGTGKSDLMLMIANYITRSADDPLLKPFFQKLRLLNDSKAKAIYDARLEKPPFLLVLLQADTAITFNSFVLRGLADALEENNLEDLLGNTYYQAALNQIETWESDYPDIIQRLSDILENDFRRTLNQLKNELKSPRADSALGIFRPAAQKASGTPFQPTAVIERPSEAFFEVAQKLVEAGEYSGIFVIADEFTHLLQKLGESSTAVVDTKGIDNLAEAAGRSGRNQLHFYVVSLQSFASAQGSTQEAQAALERSGGRFLQNELRSQNTEELISASIAKLIPSERLFDNAQAQQDDLLTLAMRLWGSRATGSVDREWLQQKVVQGCFPLHPLATYCLPRLNAVLAQNERTMFRFIWDDEHQPIFF
;
A
#
# COMPACT_ATOMS: atom_id res chain seq x y z
N MET A 1 -36.13 28.25 -20.26
CA MET A 1 -34.75 28.63 -20.64
C MET A 1 -33.92 27.37 -20.48
N THR A 2 -33.40 26.79 -21.56
CA THR A 2 -32.68 25.51 -21.50
C THR A 2 -31.27 25.77 -20.96
N ARG A 3 -30.95 25.27 -19.77
CA ARG A 3 -29.61 25.36 -19.19
C ARG A 3 -28.72 24.24 -19.72
N ARG A 4 -27.43 24.52 -19.94
CA ARG A 4 -26.46 23.46 -20.28
C ARG A 4 -26.02 22.75 -19.02
N MET A 5 -25.77 21.45 -19.10
CA MET A 5 -25.42 20.66 -17.92
C MET A 5 -24.08 21.11 -17.29
N GLY A 6 -23.10 21.52 -18.11
CA GLY A 6 -21.86 22.11 -17.63
C GLY A 6 -22.00 23.47 -16.92
N GLU A 7 -23.19 24.09 -16.92
CA GLU A 7 -23.50 25.26 -16.09
C GLU A 7 -24.02 24.87 -14.69
N LEU A 8 -24.41 23.60 -14.50
CA LEU A 8 -25.01 23.08 -13.27
C LEU A 8 -24.03 22.25 -12.45
N VAL A 9 -23.19 21.48 -13.13
CA VAL A 9 -22.24 20.55 -12.52
C VAL A 9 -20.85 20.66 -13.14
N GLY A 10 -19.86 20.40 -12.31
CA GLY A 10 -18.46 20.15 -12.68
C GLY A 10 -18.09 18.72 -12.28
N VAL A 11 -17.07 18.15 -12.88
CA VAL A 11 -16.44 16.94 -12.31
C VAL A 11 -15.27 17.41 -11.45
N GLN A 12 -15.17 16.90 -10.23
CA GLN A 12 -13.95 17.09 -9.44
C GLN A 12 -12.85 16.25 -10.08
N GLY A 13 -11.91 16.90 -10.76
CA GLY A 13 -10.72 16.26 -11.31
C GLY A 13 -9.92 15.59 -10.18
N GLY A 14 -9.23 14.49 -10.49
CA GLY A 14 -8.48 13.72 -9.49
C GLY A 14 -8.62 12.21 -9.62
N PHE A 15 -9.70 11.75 -10.25
CA PHE A 15 -9.91 10.33 -10.49
C PHE A 15 -9.08 9.87 -11.69
N LYS A 16 -7.84 9.46 -11.42
CA LYS A 16 -7.09 8.63 -12.34
C LYS A 16 -7.84 7.28 -12.46
N PRO A 17 -7.97 6.69 -13.67
CA PRO A 17 -8.64 5.41 -13.84
C PRO A 17 -8.07 4.29 -12.97
N SER A 18 -6.77 4.37 -12.67
CA SER A 18 -6.04 3.47 -11.79
C SER A 18 -4.83 4.19 -11.17
N VAL A 19 -4.65 4.01 -9.85
CA VAL A 19 -3.42 4.37 -9.14
C VAL A 19 -2.40 3.24 -9.29
N GLN A 20 -1.16 3.58 -9.60
CA GLN A 20 -0.04 2.65 -9.74
C GLN A 20 1.06 2.98 -8.73
N LEU A 21 1.17 2.18 -7.67
CA LEU A 21 2.31 2.24 -6.76
C LEU A 21 3.46 1.37 -7.32
N PRO A 22 4.73 1.80 -7.21
CA PRO A 22 5.20 2.99 -6.50
C PRO A 22 5.18 4.30 -7.32
N ASN A 23 5.05 4.22 -8.65
CA ASN A 23 5.26 5.35 -9.56
C ASN A 23 4.46 6.61 -9.21
N ASP A 24 3.17 6.46 -8.91
CA ASP A 24 2.26 7.59 -8.63
C ASP A 24 2.55 8.28 -7.28
N PHE A 25 3.31 7.63 -6.38
CA PHE A 25 3.78 8.28 -5.15
C PHE A 25 4.97 9.21 -5.43
N PHE A 26 5.88 8.78 -6.30
CA PHE A 26 7.10 9.53 -6.62
C PHE A 26 6.93 10.58 -7.71
N ASP A 27 5.88 10.49 -8.53
CA ASP A 27 5.46 11.58 -9.41
C ASP A 27 4.81 12.70 -8.57
N GLN A 28 5.55 13.80 -8.37
CA GLN A 28 5.12 14.89 -7.50
C GLN A 28 3.81 15.56 -7.95
N GLU A 29 3.60 15.73 -9.26
CA GLU A 29 2.40 16.38 -9.78
C GLU A 29 1.19 15.47 -9.63
N GLN A 30 1.33 14.20 -10.02
CA GLN A 30 0.26 13.22 -9.88
C GLN A 30 -0.09 12.95 -8.42
N ASN A 31 0.92 12.80 -7.56
CA ASN A 31 0.74 12.59 -6.14
C ASN A 31 -0.01 13.75 -5.49
N ARG A 32 0.43 14.99 -5.78
CA ARG A 32 -0.22 16.20 -5.26
C ARG A 32 -1.68 16.28 -5.68
N HIS A 33 -1.94 16.11 -6.98
CA HIS A 33 -3.28 16.12 -7.54
C HIS A 33 -4.19 15.06 -6.91
N PHE A 34 -3.66 13.84 -6.70
CA PHE A 34 -4.39 12.78 -6.04
C PHE A 34 -4.76 13.14 -4.59
N VAL A 35 -3.80 13.59 -3.78
CA VAL A 35 -4.03 13.83 -2.34
C VAL A 35 -5.01 14.99 -2.11
N GLU A 36 -4.92 16.07 -2.88
CA GLU A 36 -5.82 17.21 -2.76
C GLU A 36 -7.28 16.83 -3.10
N ASN A 37 -7.44 15.90 -4.05
CA ASN A 37 -8.74 15.47 -4.55
C ASN A 37 -9.27 14.18 -3.90
N TYR A 38 -8.48 13.47 -3.09
CA TYR A 38 -8.90 12.24 -2.42
C TYR A 38 -10.18 12.43 -1.61
N ILE A 39 -11.13 11.49 -1.75
CA ILE A 39 -12.46 11.57 -1.15
C ILE A 39 -12.60 10.46 -0.11
N PRO A 40 -12.46 10.77 1.18
CA PRO A 40 -12.69 9.77 2.22
C PRO A 40 -14.19 9.45 2.34
N THR A 41 -14.50 8.18 2.59
CA THR A 41 -15.81 7.68 3.00
C THR A 41 -15.81 7.38 4.51
N PRO A 42 -16.97 7.12 5.13
CA PRO A 42 -17.03 6.65 6.52
C PRO A 42 -16.21 5.37 6.78
N GLU A 43 -16.17 4.45 5.82
CA GLU A 43 -15.34 3.22 5.89
C GLU A 43 -13.85 3.56 5.90
N ILE A 44 -13.41 4.48 5.02
CA ILE A 44 -12.03 4.96 4.99
C ILE A 44 -11.68 5.67 6.31
N LEU A 45 -12.57 6.49 6.85
CA LEU A 45 -12.36 7.14 8.15
C LEU A 45 -12.12 6.11 9.27
N ASP A 46 -12.87 5.01 9.29
CA ASP A 46 -12.68 3.92 10.25
C ASP A 46 -11.36 3.17 10.03
N ILE A 47 -10.94 3.00 8.77
CA ILE A 47 -9.62 2.46 8.46
C ILE A 47 -8.52 3.39 8.98
N PHE A 48 -8.61 4.70 8.79
CA PHE A 48 -7.62 5.65 9.31
C PHE A 48 -7.61 5.70 10.84
N MET A 49 -8.76 5.52 11.50
CA MET A 49 -8.82 5.33 12.96
C MET A 49 -8.06 4.08 13.38
N SER A 50 -8.25 2.98 12.65
CA SER A 50 -7.51 1.74 12.87
C SER A 50 -6.01 1.94 12.63
N VAL A 51 -5.59 2.65 11.58
CA VAL A 51 -4.17 3.00 11.34
C VAL A 51 -3.65 3.82 12.52
N ARG A 52 -4.41 4.79 13.03
CA ARG A 52 -4.05 5.55 14.23
C ARG A 52 -3.86 4.68 15.48
N ASP A 53 -4.65 3.60 15.62
CA ASP A 53 -4.44 2.58 16.66
C ASP A 53 -3.13 1.80 16.47
N SER A 54 -2.72 1.48 15.23
CA SER A 54 -1.44 0.77 15.00
C SER A 54 -0.20 1.61 15.29
N LEU A 55 -0.32 2.93 15.20
CA LEU A 55 0.76 3.88 15.49
C LEU A 55 1.08 4.00 16.99
N GLN A 56 0.25 3.47 17.89
CA GLN A 56 0.54 3.46 19.32
C GLN A 56 1.69 2.50 19.64
N SER A 57 2.58 2.86 20.56
CA SER A 57 3.80 2.09 20.88
C SER A 57 3.52 0.68 21.43
N ASN A 58 2.36 0.48 22.05
CA ASN A 58 1.91 -0.79 22.61
C ASN A 58 1.01 -1.60 21.65
N SER A 59 0.84 -1.15 20.41
CA SER A 59 0.00 -1.84 19.43
C SER A 59 0.73 -3.01 18.79
N GLU A 60 0.06 -4.16 18.75
CA GLU A 60 0.52 -5.35 18.04
C GLU A 60 -0.13 -5.50 16.65
N GLN A 61 -1.06 -4.61 16.29
CA GLN A 61 -1.86 -4.69 15.06
C GLN A 61 -1.22 -3.94 13.88
N ARG A 62 0.06 -4.25 13.61
CA ARG A 62 0.87 -3.60 12.58
C ARG A 62 1.08 -4.42 11.31
N ALA A 63 0.75 -5.71 11.34
CA ALA A 63 0.57 -6.53 10.15
C ALA A 63 -0.89 -6.48 9.71
N ARG A 64 -1.16 -5.99 8.49
CA ARG A 64 -2.53 -5.80 7.98
C ARG A 64 -2.69 -6.29 6.57
N SER A 65 -3.85 -6.87 6.28
CA SER A 65 -4.21 -7.37 4.96
C SER A 65 -5.43 -6.61 4.47
N PHE A 66 -5.35 -6.06 3.25
CA PHE A 66 -6.44 -5.35 2.59
C PHE A 66 -6.91 -6.16 1.38
N VAL A 67 -8.12 -6.70 1.48
CA VAL A 67 -8.69 -7.59 0.46
C VAL A 67 -9.86 -6.91 -0.22
N GLY A 68 -9.90 -6.90 -1.55
CA GLY A 68 -11.06 -6.39 -2.28
C GLY A 68 -10.90 -6.57 -3.79
N THR A 69 -12.00 -6.55 -4.52
CA THR A 69 -12.00 -6.71 -5.99
C THR A 69 -11.38 -5.52 -6.71
N TYR A 70 -11.27 -5.59 -8.04
CA TYR A 70 -10.88 -4.43 -8.84
C TYR A 70 -11.87 -3.27 -8.64
N GLY A 71 -11.35 -2.04 -8.62
CA GLY A 71 -12.16 -0.83 -8.49
C GLY A 71 -12.74 -0.57 -7.09
N THR A 72 -12.27 -1.24 -6.04
CA THR A 72 -12.66 -0.94 -4.64
C THR A 72 -11.83 0.17 -3.99
N GLY A 73 -10.90 0.80 -4.72
CA GLY A 73 -10.07 1.91 -4.22
C GLY A 73 -8.91 1.48 -3.32
N LYS A 74 -8.41 0.24 -3.44
CA LYS A 74 -7.32 -0.28 -2.59
C LYS A 74 -6.01 0.49 -2.80
N SER A 75 -5.59 0.66 -4.04
CA SER A 75 -4.35 1.37 -4.38
C SER A 75 -4.48 2.87 -4.04
N ASP A 76 -5.66 3.47 -4.23
CA ASP A 76 -5.98 4.83 -3.79
C ASP A 76 -5.82 4.96 -2.27
N LEU A 77 -6.40 4.03 -1.49
CA LEU A 77 -6.26 4.01 -0.04
C LEU A 77 -4.79 3.86 0.37
N MET A 78 -4.03 2.96 -0.28
CA MET A 78 -2.62 2.78 0.02
C MET A 78 -1.80 4.03 -0.29
N LEU A 79 -2.06 4.70 -1.42
CA LEU A 79 -1.41 5.95 -1.77
C LEU A 79 -1.73 7.04 -0.73
N MET A 80 -2.98 7.13 -0.28
CA MET A 80 -3.36 8.09 0.77
C MET A 80 -2.71 7.74 2.13
N ILE A 81 -2.64 6.47 2.51
CA ILE A 81 -1.94 6.01 3.72
C ILE A 81 -0.45 6.34 3.64
N ALA A 82 0.20 6.06 2.51
CA ALA A 82 1.60 6.40 2.26
C ALA A 82 1.84 7.90 2.45
N ASN A 83 0.94 8.76 1.97
CA ASN A 83 1.04 10.21 2.16
C ASN A 83 0.85 10.62 3.62
N TYR A 84 -0.10 10.01 4.33
CA TYR A 84 -0.37 10.30 5.73
C TYR A 84 0.78 9.88 6.67
N ILE A 85 1.45 8.75 6.41
CA ILE A 85 2.53 8.25 7.28
C ILE A 85 3.89 8.87 6.98
N THR A 86 4.13 9.36 5.77
CA THR A 86 5.39 10.01 5.37
C THR A 86 5.43 11.51 5.67
N ARG A 87 4.34 12.09 6.17
CA ARG A 87 4.23 13.53 6.43
C ARG A 87 3.72 13.80 7.83
N SER A 88 3.95 15.04 8.29
CA SER A 88 3.28 15.55 9.48
C SER A 88 1.84 15.93 9.12
N ALA A 89 0.92 15.82 10.07
CA ALA A 89 -0.50 16.06 9.81
C ALA A 89 -0.82 17.51 9.39
N ASP A 90 0.03 18.48 9.74
CA ASP A 90 -0.06 19.89 9.37
C ASP A 90 0.56 20.23 8.00
N ASP A 91 1.10 19.24 7.28
CA ASP A 91 1.56 19.42 5.91
C ASP A 91 0.44 20.03 5.05
N PRO A 92 0.70 21.15 4.32
CA PRO A 92 -0.30 21.79 3.48
C PRO A 92 -0.98 20.86 2.48
N LEU A 93 -0.29 19.82 2.02
CA LEU A 93 -0.82 18.83 1.10
C LEU A 93 -1.95 18.00 1.73
N LEU A 94 -1.87 17.69 3.02
CA LEU A 94 -2.87 16.90 3.74
C LEU A 94 -4.07 17.74 4.23
N LYS A 95 -3.99 19.08 4.15
CA LYS A 95 -5.05 19.97 4.63
C LYS A 95 -6.43 19.67 4.03
N PRO A 96 -6.60 19.47 2.70
CA PRO A 96 -7.91 19.13 2.12
C PRO A 96 -8.44 17.80 2.64
N PHE A 97 -7.56 16.81 2.80
CA PHE A 97 -7.93 15.49 3.33
C PHE A 97 -8.50 15.59 4.75
N PHE A 98 -7.82 16.29 5.66
CA PHE A 98 -8.30 16.47 7.03
C PHE A 98 -9.59 17.32 7.11
N GLN A 99 -9.75 18.31 6.23
CA GLN A 99 -11.02 19.05 6.13
C GLN A 99 -12.17 18.11 5.76
N LYS A 100 -11.98 17.25 4.75
CA LYS A 100 -12.99 16.26 4.35
C LYS A 100 -13.27 15.25 5.46
N LEU A 101 -12.26 14.77 6.20
CA LEU A 101 -12.46 13.88 7.35
C LEU A 101 -13.27 14.55 8.47
N ARG A 102 -13.04 15.84 8.78
CA ARG A 102 -13.80 16.56 9.81
C ARG A 102 -15.28 16.67 9.48
N LEU A 103 -15.63 16.79 8.19
CA LEU A 103 -17.02 16.79 7.73
C LEU A 103 -17.71 15.44 7.96
N LEU A 104 -16.96 14.34 7.93
CA LEU A 104 -17.50 13.01 8.27
C LEU A 104 -17.64 12.83 9.78
N ASN A 105 -16.59 13.17 10.54
CA ASN A 105 -16.59 13.12 11.99
C ASN A 105 -15.42 13.93 12.57
N ASP A 106 -15.72 15.06 13.21
CA ASP A 106 -14.70 15.96 13.76
C ASP A 106 -13.82 15.29 14.82
N SER A 107 -14.41 14.52 15.75
CA SER A 107 -13.69 13.83 16.82
C SER A 107 -12.71 12.77 16.32
N LYS A 108 -13.12 11.91 15.37
CA LYS A 108 -12.24 10.90 14.76
C LYS A 108 -11.15 11.57 13.91
N ALA A 109 -11.52 12.59 13.13
CA ALA A 109 -10.57 13.33 12.31
C ALA A 109 -9.48 14.00 13.16
N LYS A 110 -9.84 14.57 14.32
CA LYS A 110 -8.88 15.12 15.28
C LYS A 110 -7.94 14.05 15.83
N ALA A 111 -8.46 12.88 16.22
CA ALA A 111 -7.62 11.78 16.72
C ALA A 111 -6.61 11.29 15.67
N ILE A 112 -7.02 11.22 14.40
CA ILE A 112 -6.13 10.87 13.28
C ILE A 112 -5.08 11.97 13.07
N TYR A 113 -5.48 13.24 13.10
CA TYR A 113 -4.58 14.37 12.96
C TYR A 113 -3.50 14.39 14.06
N ASP A 114 -3.92 14.30 15.33
CA ASP A 114 -3.02 14.37 16.49
C ASP A 114 -2.00 13.21 16.52
N ALA A 115 -2.33 12.07 15.92
CA ALA A 115 -1.42 10.92 15.86
C ALA A 115 -0.20 11.11 14.94
N ARG A 116 -0.27 12.07 14.00
CA ARG A 116 0.82 12.39 13.06
C ARG A 116 1.26 13.85 13.11
N LEU A 117 0.68 14.68 13.98
CA LEU A 117 1.11 16.06 14.17
C LEU A 117 2.53 16.11 14.77
N GLU A 118 3.44 16.81 14.09
CA GLU A 118 4.84 17.03 14.49
C GLU A 118 5.60 15.72 14.75
N LYS A 119 5.20 14.63 14.09
CA LYS A 119 5.86 13.32 14.20
C LYS A 119 6.83 13.11 13.04
N PRO A 120 8.02 12.53 13.28
CA PRO A 120 8.93 12.15 12.21
C PRO A 120 8.25 11.24 11.18
N PRO A 121 8.60 11.32 9.89
CA PRO A 121 8.07 10.44 8.86
C PRO A 121 8.38 8.97 9.14
N PHE A 122 7.69 8.05 8.48
CA PHE A 122 8.15 6.67 8.35
C PHE A 122 9.00 6.52 7.09
N LEU A 123 10.01 5.64 7.14
CA LEU A 123 10.67 5.18 5.92
C LEU A 123 9.66 4.29 5.19
N LEU A 124 9.20 4.77 4.03
CA LEU A 124 8.21 4.07 3.24
C LEU A 124 8.90 3.07 2.31
N VAL A 125 8.48 1.81 2.38
CA VAL A 125 8.93 0.74 1.49
C VAL A 125 7.73 0.29 0.66
N LEU A 126 7.71 0.69 -0.61
CA LEU A 126 6.67 0.30 -1.57
C LEU A 126 7.12 -0.90 -2.37
N LEU A 127 6.34 -1.97 -2.33
CA LEU A 127 6.66 -3.23 -2.97
C LEU A 127 5.58 -3.61 -3.99
N GLN A 128 5.99 -4.01 -5.19
CA GLN A 128 5.09 -4.50 -6.24
C GLN A 128 5.30 -6.01 -6.45
N ALA A 129 4.38 -6.83 -5.93
CA ALA A 129 4.61 -8.28 -5.77
C ALA A 129 4.47 -9.11 -7.06
N ASP A 130 4.07 -8.50 -8.16
CA ASP A 130 3.96 -9.14 -9.48
C ASP A 130 5.33 -9.58 -10.05
N THR A 131 6.40 -8.84 -9.75
CA THR A 131 7.77 -9.09 -10.25
C THR A 131 8.61 -10.05 -9.38
N ALA A 132 8.12 -10.44 -8.20
CA ALA A 132 8.91 -11.19 -7.21
C ALA A 132 9.16 -12.67 -7.60
N ILE A 133 10.40 -13.14 -7.43
CA ILE A 133 10.77 -14.57 -7.57
C ILE A 133 10.61 -15.29 -6.22
N THR A 134 11.11 -14.71 -5.12
CA THR A 134 10.90 -15.19 -3.74
C THR A 134 10.54 -14.04 -2.83
N PHE A 135 9.78 -14.30 -1.75
CA PHE A 135 9.38 -13.25 -0.81
C PHE A 135 10.59 -12.57 -0.14
N ASN A 136 11.56 -13.35 0.33
CA ASN A 136 12.70 -12.80 1.08
C ASN A 136 13.55 -11.83 0.25
N SER A 137 13.90 -12.22 -0.97
CA SER A 137 14.69 -11.38 -1.87
C SER A 137 13.94 -10.12 -2.28
N PHE A 138 12.61 -10.26 -2.49
CA PHE A 138 11.71 -9.17 -2.84
C PHE A 138 11.62 -8.10 -1.76
N VAL A 139 11.34 -8.46 -0.50
CA VAL A 139 11.20 -7.48 0.57
C VAL A 139 12.54 -6.83 0.94
N LEU A 140 13.64 -7.58 0.87
CA LEU A 140 14.97 -7.03 1.15
C LEU A 140 15.47 -6.09 0.07
N ARG A 141 15.15 -6.38 -1.20
CA ARG A 141 15.44 -5.46 -2.30
C ARG A 141 14.68 -4.15 -2.09
N GLY A 142 13.37 -4.20 -1.84
CA GLY A 142 12.62 -2.96 -1.64
C GLY A 142 13.06 -2.17 -0.39
N LEU A 143 13.54 -2.84 0.67
CA LEU A 143 14.19 -2.15 1.80
C LEU A 143 15.49 -1.46 1.36
N ALA A 144 16.32 -2.13 0.57
CA ALA A 144 17.56 -1.56 0.05
C ALA A 144 17.28 -0.35 -0.86
N ASP A 145 16.35 -0.48 -1.80
CA ASP A 145 15.96 0.58 -2.73
C ASP A 145 15.43 1.81 -1.95
N ALA A 146 14.56 1.59 -0.95
CA ALA A 146 14.05 2.68 -0.11
C ALA A 146 15.15 3.38 0.71
N LEU A 147 16.16 2.64 1.16
CA LEU A 147 17.31 3.23 1.87
C LEU A 147 18.20 4.02 0.91
N GLU A 148 18.47 3.51 -0.29
CA GLU A 148 19.24 4.21 -1.34
C GLU A 148 18.56 5.52 -1.73
N GLU A 149 17.26 5.50 -2.00
CA GLU A 149 16.47 6.71 -2.33
C GLU A 149 16.52 7.79 -1.23
N ASN A 150 16.77 7.40 0.02
CA ASN A 150 16.87 8.29 1.16
C ASN A 150 18.32 8.56 1.61
N ASN A 151 19.34 8.06 0.89
CA ASN A 151 20.77 8.14 1.24
C ASN A 151 21.13 7.49 2.60
N LEU A 152 20.55 6.32 2.88
CA LEU A 152 20.67 5.56 4.13
C LEU A 152 21.24 4.13 3.94
N GLU A 153 21.96 3.90 2.85
CA GLU A 153 22.47 2.58 2.44
C GLU A 153 23.30 1.88 3.53
N ASP A 154 24.04 2.66 4.33
CA ASP A 154 24.91 2.17 5.41
C ASP A 154 24.12 1.42 6.51
N LEU A 155 22.80 1.64 6.63
CA LEU A 155 21.99 1.00 7.66
C LEU A 155 21.87 -0.53 7.47
N LEU A 156 22.00 -1.01 6.22
CA LEU A 156 22.03 -2.44 5.88
C LEU A 156 23.43 -3.06 5.95
N GLY A 157 24.47 -2.28 6.25
CA GLY A 157 25.87 -2.73 6.23
C GLY A 157 26.07 -4.07 6.94
N ASN A 158 25.63 -4.19 8.19
CA ASN A 158 25.72 -5.43 8.98
C ASN A 158 25.10 -6.65 8.29
N THR A 159 23.92 -6.47 7.70
CA THR A 159 23.21 -7.53 6.98
C THR A 159 23.98 -7.95 5.72
N TYR A 160 24.59 -6.99 5.01
CA TYR A 160 25.41 -7.28 3.83
C TYR A 160 26.74 -7.93 4.18
N TYR A 161 27.37 -7.57 5.30
CA TYR A 161 28.59 -8.25 5.75
C TYR A 161 28.30 -9.70 6.12
N GLN A 162 27.19 -9.96 6.83
CA GLN A 162 26.76 -11.33 7.12
C GLN A 162 26.44 -12.12 5.84
N ALA A 163 25.74 -11.50 4.89
CA ALA A 163 25.46 -12.14 3.60
C ALA A 163 26.75 -12.51 2.84
N ALA A 164 27.77 -11.65 2.88
CA ALA A 164 29.07 -11.92 2.28
C ALA A 164 29.77 -13.10 2.97
N LEU A 165 29.75 -13.13 4.31
CA LEU A 165 30.31 -14.25 5.09
C LEU A 165 29.60 -15.57 4.79
N ASN A 166 28.27 -15.58 4.80
CA ASN A 166 27.48 -16.77 4.49
C ASN A 166 27.76 -17.28 3.08
N GLN A 167 27.87 -16.38 2.09
CA GLN A 167 28.19 -16.78 0.72
C GLN A 167 29.58 -17.40 0.60
N ILE A 168 30.57 -16.87 1.32
CA ILE A 168 31.90 -17.50 1.40
C ILE A 168 31.79 -18.90 2.02
N GLU A 169 31.03 -19.07 3.10
CA GLU A 169 30.83 -20.38 3.75
C GLU A 169 30.12 -21.39 2.83
N THR A 170 29.11 -20.95 2.07
CA THR A 170 28.46 -21.79 1.04
C THR A 170 29.45 -22.21 -0.04
N TRP A 171 30.27 -21.28 -0.56
CA TRP A 171 31.27 -21.61 -1.56
C TRP A 171 32.37 -22.53 -1.01
N GLU A 172 32.76 -22.41 0.26
CA GLU A 172 33.71 -23.32 0.92
C GLU A 172 33.19 -24.76 0.98
N SER A 173 31.89 -24.95 1.16
CA SER A 173 31.25 -26.27 1.18
C SER A 173 30.99 -26.81 -0.22
N ASP A 174 30.34 -26.02 -1.07
CA ASP A 174 29.64 -26.52 -2.25
C ASP A 174 30.35 -26.20 -3.56
N TYR A 175 31.24 -25.19 -3.57
CA TYR A 175 31.94 -24.70 -4.76
C TYR A 175 33.42 -24.35 -4.50
N PRO A 176 34.28 -25.34 -4.15
CA PRO A 176 35.67 -25.08 -3.75
C PRO A 176 36.51 -24.39 -4.84
N ASP A 177 36.15 -24.61 -6.10
CA ASP A 177 36.79 -23.98 -7.26
C ASP A 177 36.53 -22.47 -7.34
N ILE A 178 35.37 -22.00 -6.87
CA ILE A 178 35.06 -20.57 -6.74
C ILE A 178 35.90 -19.96 -5.62
N ILE A 179 36.06 -20.66 -4.49
CA ILE A 179 36.90 -20.20 -3.37
C ILE A 179 38.37 -20.06 -3.78
N GLN A 180 38.87 -20.99 -4.58
CA GLN A 180 40.24 -20.91 -5.07
C GLN A 180 40.42 -19.68 -5.96
N ARG A 181 39.51 -19.48 -6.93
CA ARG A 181 39.51 -18.27 -7.77
C ARG A 181 39.38 -16.98 -6.96
N LEU A 182 38.48 -16.96 -5.98
CA LEU A 182 38.28 -15.81 -5.09
C LEU A 182 39.57 -15.49 -4.32
N SER A 183 40.23 -16.52 -3.78
CA SER A 183 41.50 -16.36 -3.05
C SER A 183 42.59 -15.79 -3.95
N ASP A 184 42.73 -16.31 -5.17
CA ASP A 184 43.70 -15.81 -6.15
C ASP A 184 43.41 -14.33 -6.51
N ILE A 185 42.14 -13.96 -6.71
CA ILE A 185 41.76 -12.58 -7.01
C ILE A 185 42.05 -11.65 -5.83
N LEU A 186 41.73 -12.06 -4.61
CA LEU A 186 41.97 -11.26 -3.41
C LEU A 186 43.47 -11.01 -3.19
N GLU A 187 44.31 -12.01 -3.40
CA GLU A 187 45.75 -11.88 -3.24
C GLU A 187 46.38 -11.01 -4.33
N ASN A 188 46.00 -11.22 -5.59
CA ASN A 188 46.59 -10.52 -6.74
C ASN A 188 46.10 -9.08 -6.88
N ASP A 189 44.79 -8.85 -6.80
CA ASP A 189 44.19 -7.55 -7.10
C ASP A 189 44.11 -6.65 -5.86
N PHE A 190 43.94 -7.24 -4.68
CA PHE A 190 43.63 -6.51 -3.45
C PHE A 190 44.67 -6.66 -2.34
N ARG A 191 45.68 -7.51 -2.53
CA ARG A 191 46.72 -7.84 -1.52
C ARG A 191 46.11 -8.19 -0.16
N ARG A 192 45.07 -9.03 -0.19
CA ARG A 192 44.37 -9.54 0.99
C ARG A 192 44.20 -11.03 0.87
N THR A 193 44.30 -11.74 1.99
CA THR A 193 43.95 -13.17 2.02
C THR A 193 42.47 -13.34 2.35
N LEU A 194 41.89 -14.48 1.98
CA LEU A 194 40.49 -14.80 2.30
C LEU A 194 40.20 -14.72 3.80
N ASN A 195 41.13 -15.18 4.65
CA ASN A 195 41.01 -15.09 6.10
C ASN A 195 41.06 -13.65 6.62
N GLN A 196 41.89 -12.78 6.02
CA GLN A 196 41.90 -11.36 6.36
C GLN A 196 40.57 -10.71 6.01
N LEU A 197 40.03 -10.99 4.82
CA LEU A 197 38.73 -10.48 4.39
C LEU A 197 37.60 -10.93 5.33
N LYS A 198 37.52 -12.23 5.68
CA LYS A 198 36.52 -12.75 6.63
C LYS A 198 36.60 -12.08 8.01
N ASN A 199 37.80 -11.80 8.50
CA ASN A 199 37.99 -11.08 9.76
C ASN A 199 37.63 -9.60 9.65
N GLU A 200 37.98 -8.94 8.53
CA GLU A 200 37.65 -7.53 8.30
C GLU A 200 36.13 -7.32 8.16
N LEU A 201 35.40 -8.24 7.52
CA LEU A 201 33.93 -8.27 7.45
C LEU A 201 33.25 -8.42 8.83
N LYS A 202 33.96 -8.92 9.86
CA LYS A 202 33.47 -9.03 11.25
C LYS A 202 33.92 -7.87 12.14
N SER A 203 34.55 -6.85 11.56
CA SER A 203 35.22 -5.76 12.29
C SER A 203 34.67 -4.39 11.89
N PRO A 204 35.10 -3.29 12.55
CA PRO A 204 34.77 -1.93 12.12
C PRO A 204 35.26 -1.55 10.70
N ARG A 205 36.01 -2.42 10.02
CA ARG A 205 36.45 -2.25 8.62
C ARG A 205 35.51 -2.92 7.61
N ALA A 206 34.35 -3.37 8.04
CA ALA A 206 33.48 -4.21 7.23
C ALA A 206 33.00 -3.54 5.94
N ASP A 207 32.79 -2.21 5.91
CA ASP A 207 32.47 -1.49 4.67
C ASP A 207 33.58 -1.57 3.62
N SER A 208 34.82 -1.32 4.05
CA SER A 208 35.99 -1.45 3.18
C SER A 208 36.17 -2.88 2.69
N ALA A 209 35.90 -3.86 3.57
CA ALA A 209 35.99 -5.28 3.22
C ALA A 209 34.89 -5.68 2.22
N LEU A 210 33.67 -5.18 2.40
CA LEU A 210 32.55 -5.42 1.49
C LEU A 210 32.81 -4.80 0.10
N GLY A 211 33.40 -3.60 0.07
CA GLY A 211 33.84 -2.94 -1.16
C GLY A 211 34.92 -3.72 -1.93
N ILE A 212 35.76 -4.49 -1.24
CA ILE A 212 36.72 -5.43 -1.84
C ILE A 212 36.03 -6.73 -2.28
N PHE A 213 35.15 -7.27 -1.43
CA PHE A 213 34.47 -8.54 -1.68
C PHE A 213 33.57 -8.49 -2.92
N ARG A 214 32.75 -7.44 -3.09
CA ARG A 214 31.81 -7.30 -4.22
C ARG A 214 32.47 -7.52 -5.61
N PRO A 215 33.51 -6.77 -6.00
CA PRO A 215 34.16 -6.97 -7.29
C PRO A 215 34.96 -8.29 -7.37
N ALA A 216 35.55 -8.75 -6.26
CA ALA A 216 36.29 -10.02 -6.23
C ALA A 216 35.35 -11.22 -6.43
N ALA A 217 34.20 -11.22 -5.75
CA ALA A 217 33.15 -12.22 -5.85
C ALA A 217 32.60 -12.28 -7.29
N GLN A 218 32.33 -11.13 -7.91
CA GLN A 218 31.84 -11.08 -9.30
C GLN A 218 32.84 -11.69 -10.30
N LYS A 219 34.13 -11.40 -10.13
CA LYS A 219 35.18 -12.00 -10.96
C LYS A 219 35.32 -13.51 -10.72
N ALA A 220 35.14 -13.97 -9.48
CA ALA A 220 35.29 -15.38 -9.12
C ALA A 220 34.12 -16.25 -9.60
N SER A 221 32.88 -15.83 -9.35
CA SER A 221 31.67 -16.59 -9.67
C SER A 221 31.09 -16.29 -11.05
N GLY A 222 31.48 -15.16 -11.67
CA GLY A 222 30.88 -14.65 -12.91
C GLY A 222 29.53 -13.94 -12.72
N THR A 223 29.03 -13.84 -11.48
CA THR A 223 27.75 -13.21 -11.14
C THR A 223 27.94 -12.12 -10.07
N PRO A 224 27.27 -10.97 -10.17
CA PRO A 224 27.34 -9.95 -9.14
C PRO A 224 26.91 -10.49 -7.77
N PHE A 225 27.59 -10.07 -6.70
CA PHE A 225 27.15 -10.38 -5.34
C PHE A 225 25.77 -9.77 -5.08
N GLN A 226 24.78 -10.63 -4.81
CA GLN A 226 23.42 -10.22 -4.46
C GLN A 226 23.13 -10.60 -3.00
N PRO A 227 23.44 -9.72 -2.03
CA PRO A 227 23.28 -10.04 -0.60
C PRO A 227 21.84 -10.46 -0.26
N THR A 228 20.85 -9.87 -0.92
CA THR A 228 19.42 -10.19 -0.73
C THR A 228 19.04 -11.62 -1.14
N ALA A 229 19.86 -12.32 -1.92
CA ALA A 229 19.65 -13.72 -2.29
C ALA A 229 20.15 -14.71 -1.22
N VAL A 230 21.02 -14.25 -0.30
CA VAL A 230 21.68 -15.07 0.72
C VAL A 230 21.11 -14.80 2.12
N ILE A 231 20.44 -13.67 2.33
CA ILE A 231 19.81 -13.34 3.61
C ILE A 231 18.53 -14.16 3.79
N GLU A 232 18.58 -15.11 4.71
CA GLU A 232 17.45 -15.97 5.04
C GLU A 232 16.42 -15.32 5.98
N ARG A 233 16.74 -14.17 6.58
CA ARG A 233 15.94 -13.54 7.65
C ARG A 233 15.67 -12.05 7.42
N PRO A 234 14.76 -11.68 6.49
CA PRO A 234 14.41 -10.29 6.24
C PRO A 234 13.93 -9.54 7.48
N SER A 235 13.15 -10.21 8.34
CA SER A 235 12.60 -9.63 9.56
C SER A 235 13.65 -9.04 10.50
N GLU A 236 14.83 -9.66 10.59
CA GLU A 236 15.93 -9.17 11.42
C GLU A 236 16.52 -7.88 10.84
N ALA A 237 16.71 -7.83 9.52
CA ALA A 237 17.20 -6.63 8.82
C ALA A 237 16.22 -5.45 8.95
N PHE A 238 14.92 -5.69 8.71
CA PHE A 238 13.88 -4.65 8.89
C PHE A 238 13.86 -4.13 10.33
N PHE A 239 13.96 -5.01 11.33
CA PHE A 239 13.95 -4.59 12.73
C PHE A 239 15.21 -3.80 13.11
N GLU A 240 16.40 -4.24 12.68
CA GLU A 240 17.66 -3.54 12.93
C GLU A 240 17.66 -2.14 12.28
N VAL A 241 17.21 -2.03 11.03
CA VAL A 241 17.09 -0.73 10.34
C VAL A 241 16.07 0.15 11.05
N ALA A 242 14.88 -0.36 11.39
CA ALA A 242 13.87 0.41 12.12
C ALA A 242 14.39 0.94 13.46
N GLN A 243 15.19 0.15 14.16
CA GLN A 243 15.85 0.58 15.41
C GLN A 243 16.82 1.73 15.17
N LYS A 244 17.74 1.61 14.20
CA LYS A 244 18.72 2.66 13.88
C LYS A 244 18.03 3.96 13.44
N LEU A 245 16.99 3.86 12.62
CA LEU A 245 16.18 4.98 12.15
C LEU A 245 15.52 5.75 13.31
N VAL A 246 14.93 5.02 14.26
CA VAL A 246 14.28 5.62 15.43
C VAL A 246 15.31 6.20 16.41
N GLU A 247 16.47 5.57 16.57
CA GLU A 247 17.57 6.07 17.40
C GLU A 247 18.18 7.37 16.86
N ALA A 248 18.27 7.52 15.54
CA ALA A 248 18.69 8.77 14.90
C ALA A 248 17.66 9.90 15.09
N GLY A 249 16.39 9.57 15.36
CA GLY A 249 15.31 10.53 15.62
C GLY A 249 14.67 11.14 14.38
N GLU A 250 15.16 10.79 13.18
CA GLU A 250 14.68 11.31 11.90
C GLU A 250 13.43 10.58 11.38
N TYR A 251 13.19 9.36 11.88
CA TYR A 251 12.06 8.53 11.44
C TYR A 251 11.32 7.89 12.62
N SER A 252 10.03 7.65 12.44
CA SER A 252 9.18 6.92 13.39
C SER A 252 9.32 5.39 13.28
N GLY A 253 10.02 4.91 12.24
CA GLY A 253 10.19 3.50 11.92
C GLY A 253 10.06 3.23 10.42
N ILE A 254 9.72 1.99 10.05
CA ILE A 254 9.51 1.54 8.67
C ILE A 254 8.04 1.21 8.43
N PHE A 255 7.53 1.59 7.27
CA PHE A 255 6.18 1.27 6.83
C PHE A 255 6.24 0.59 5.46
N VAL A 256 5.91 -0.71 5.43
CA VAL A 256 5.94 -1.52 4.22
C VAL A 256 4.53 -1.64 3.65
N ILE A 257 4.36 -1.29 2.37
CA ILE A 257 3.13 -1.53 1.61
C ILE A 257 3.48 -2.43 0.43
N ALA A 258 2.96 -3.65 0.44
CA ALA A 258 3.06 -4.58 -0.67
C ALA A 258 1.74 -4.62 -1.44
N ASP A 259 1.71 -3.92 -2.58
CA ASP A 259 0.59 -3.97 -3.50
C ASP A 259 0.69 -5.22 -4.42
N GLU A 260 -0.42 -5.59 -5.04
CA GLU A 260 -0.51 -6.75 -5.95
C GLU A 260 -0.09 -8.10 -5.32
N PHE A 261 -0.25 -8.26 -4.01
CA PHE A 261 0.19 -9.45 -3.26
C PHE A 261 -0.49 -10.75 -3.70
N THR A 262 -1.59 -10.66 -4.46
CA THR A 262 -2.33 -11.80 -5.02
C THR A 262 -1.42 -12.76 -5.80
N HIS A 263 -0.53 -12.25 -6.65
CA HIS A 263 0.32 -13.09 -7.49
C HIS A 263 1.33 -13.87 -6.67
N LEU A 264 1.87 -13.25 -5.62
CA LEU A 264 2.76 -13.92 -4.69
C LEU A 264 2.02 -15.01 -3.90
N LEU A 265 0.78 -14.76 -3.45
CA LEU A 265 -0.04 -15.79 -2.78
C LEU A 265 -0.29 -17.01 -3.68
N GLN A 266 -0.56 -16.79 -4.97
CA GLN A 266 -0.77 -17.87 -5.94
C GLN A 266 0.51 -18.71 -6.13
N LYS A 267 1.65 -18.05 -6.37
CA LYS A 267 2.96 -18.74 -6.47
C LYS A 267 3.28 -19.57 -5.22
N LEU A 268 3.00 -19.02 -4.03
CA LEU A 268 3.19 -19.73 -2.77
C LEU A 268 2.28 -20.95 -2.68
N GLY A 269 1.02 -20.85 -3.10
CA GLY A 269 0.07 -21.96 -3.11
C GLY A 269 0.46 -23.08 -4.08
N GLU A 270 1.05 -22.76 -5.23
CA GLU A 270 1.47 -23.72 -6.27
C GLU A 270 2.79 -24.42 -5.95
N SER A 271 3.64 -23.82 -5.12
CA SER A 271 4.98 -24.33 -4.83
C SER A 271 4.96 -25.59 -3.94
N SER A 272 5.78 -26.58 -4.28
CA SER A 272 6.06 -27.73 -3.39
C SER A 272 6.88 -27.36 -2.14
N THR A 273 7.37 -26.11 -2.08
CA THR A 273 8.12 -25.50 -0.96
C THR A 273 7.32 -24.45 -0.18
N ALA A 274 6.00 -24.39 -0.38
CA ALA A 274 5.09 -23.38 0.21
C ALA A 274 5.32 -23.11 1.71
N VAL A 275 5.65 -24.15 2.49
CA VAL A 275 5.91 -24.05 3.92
C VAL A 275 7.18 -23.25 4.25
N VAL A 276 8.23 -23.36 3.42
CA VAL A 276 9.48 -22.60 3.58
C VAL A 276 9.27 -21.16 3.10
N ASP A 277 8.55 -20.99 1.99
CA ASP A 277 8.36 -19.68 1.36
C ASP A 277 7.38 -18.77 2.12
N THR A 278 6.41 -19.35 2.85
CA THR A 278 5.50 -18.59 3.75
C THR A 278 6.16 -18.16 5.06
N LYS A 279 7.24 -18.82 5.48
CA LYS A 279 7.95 -18.51 6.74
C LYS A 279 8.52 -17.09 6.76
N GLY A 280 8.96 -16.57 5.61
CA GLY A 280 9.41 -15.18 5.50
C GLY A 280 8.29 -14.19 5.82
N ILE A 281 7.09 -14.43 5.28
CA ILE A 281 5.89 -13.61 5.52
C ILE A 281 5.51 -13.65 7.00
N ASP A 282 5.50 -14.85 7.57
CA ASP A 282 5.21 -15.05 9.00
C ASP A 282 6.15 -14.25 9.90
N ASN A 283 7.46 -14.38 9.66
CA ASN A 283 8.48 -13.73 10.47
C ASN A 283 8.38 -12.21 10.37
N LEU A 284 8.12 -11.67 9.18
CA LEU A 284 7.98 -10.22 8.99
C LEU A 284 6.68 -9.70 9.64
N ALA A 285 5.57 -10.43 9.51
CA ALA A 285 4.32 -10.08 10.17
C ALA A 285 4.43 -10.12 11.71
N GLU A 286 5.11 -11.14 12.27
CA GLU A 286 5.41 -11.20 13.71
C GLU A 286 6.32 -10.06 14.16
N ALA A 287 7.38 -9.77 13.40
CA ALA A 287 8.28 -8.65 13.69
C ALA A 287 7.54 -7.32 13.70
N ALA A 288 6.62 -7.12 12.74
CA ALA A 288 5.75 -5.94 12.71
C ALA A 288 4.92 -5.84 13.99
N GLY A 289 4.25 -6.92 14.41
CA GLY A 289 3.45 -6.94 15.64
C GLY A 289 4.27 -6.71 16.92
N ARG A 290 5.51 -7.19 16.99
CA ARG A 290 6.38 -7.05 18.17
C ARG A 290 7.28 -5.82 18.15
N SER A 291 7.14 -4.95 17.15
CA SER A 291 8.10 -3.86 16.89
C SER A 291 8.12 -2.74 17.94
N GLY A 292 7.10 -2.65 18.81
CA GLY A 292 7.11 -1.75 19.97
C GLY A 292 7.34 -0.28 19.59
N ARG A 293 8.41 0.35 20.09
CA ARG A 293 8.79 1.73 19.72
C ARG A 293 9.53 1.84 18.37
N ASN A 294 10.19 0.77 17.93
CA ASN A 294 10.97 0.72 16.68
C ASN A 294 10.03 0.31 15.54
N GLN A 295 9.03 1.15 15.25
CA GLN A 295 7.83 0.70 14.56
C GLN A 295 8.12 0.06 13.21
N LEU A 296 7.56 -1.12 12.98
CA LEU A 296 7.54 -1.81 11.70
C LEU A 296 6.08 -2.11 11.38
N HIS A 297 5.58 -1.57 10.27
CA HIS A 297 4.25 -1.88 9.74
C HIS A 297 4.40 -2.67 8.45
N PHE A 298 3.55 -3.68 8.28
CA PHE A 298 3.55 -4.54 7.09
C PHE A 298 2.14 -4.72 6.54
N TYR A 299 1.84 -3.96 5.49
CA TYR A 299 0.53 -3.92 4.86
C TYR A 299 0.61 -4.69 3.54
N VAL A 300 -0.27 -5.65 3.35
CA VAL A 300 -0.41 -6.42 2.12
C VAL A 300 -1.75 -6.13 1.47
N VAL A 301 -1.77 -5.94 0.16
CA VAL A 301 -2.98 -5.67 -0.61
C VAL A 301 -3.19 -6.76 -1.65
N SER A 302 -4.37 -7.34 -1.68
CA SER A 302 -4.69 -8.43 -2.59
C SER A 302 -6.14 -8.41 -3.06
N LEU A 303 -6.41 -9.15 -4.14
CA LEU A 303 -7.76 -9.41 -4.65
C LEU A 303 -8.45 -10.53 -3.86
N GLN A 304 -7.64 -11.46 -3.35
CA GLN A 304 -8.08 -12.64 -2.62
C GLN A 304 -7.38 -12.65 -1.27
N SER A 305 -8.13 -13.03 -0.22
CA SER A 305 -7.55 -13.28 1.10
C SER A 305 -6.60 -14.47 1.06
N PHE A 306 -5.73 -14.57 2.06
CA PHE A 306 -4.87 -15.74 2.28
C PHE A 306 -5.66 -17.05 2.35
N ALA A 307 -6.83 -17.05 3.00
CA ALA A 307 -7.67 -18.24 3.13
C ALA A 307 -8.33 -18.65 1.81
N SER A 308 -8.56 -17.70 0.89
CA SER A 308 -9.13 -17.97 -0.43
C SER A 308 -8.11 -18.33 -1.50
N ALA A 309 -6.81 -18.12 -1.24
CA ALA A 309 -5.75 -18.56 -2.14
C ALA A 309 -5.76 -20.10 -2.20
N GLN A 310 -5.65 -20.67 -3.40
CA GLN A 310 -5.70 -22.12 -3.60
C GLN A 310 -4.33 -22.74 -3.37
N GLY A 311 -4.18 -23.48 -2.27
CA GLY A 311 -3.04 -24.35 -2.06
C GLY A 311 -3.11 -25.61 -2.94
N SER A 312 -2.02 -25.92 -3.63
CA SER A 312 -1.86 -27.15 -4.44
C SER A 312 -1.91 -28.43 -3.58
N THR A 313 -1.59 -28.33 -2.29
CA THR A 313 -1.70 -29.39 -1.29
C THR A 313 -2.43 -28.89 -0.05
N GLN A 314 -2.88 -29.82 0.81
CA GLN A 314 -3.50 -29.48 2.09
C GLN A 314 -2.51 -28.77 3.03
N GLU A 315 -1.23 -29.13 2.99
CA GLU A 315 -0.17 -28.46 3.75
C GLU A 315 0.06 -27.02 3.27
N ALA A 316 0.07 -26.79 1.95
CA ALA A 316 0.20 -25.45 1.39
C ALA A 316 -1.00 -24.55 1.77
N GLN A 317 -2.22 -25.10 1.71
CA GLN A 317 -3.43 -24.41 2.14
C GLN A 317 -3.36 -24.02 3.63
N ALA A 318 -2.99 -24.97 4.50
CA ALA A 318 -2.86 -24.72 5.93
C ALA A 318 -1.77 -23.68 6.25
N ALA A 319 -0.67 -23.67 5.51
CA ALA A 319 0.40 -22.67 5.66
C ALA A 319 -0.07 -21.25 5.29
N LEU A 320 -0.86 -21.10 4.23
CA LEU A 320 -1.45 -19.83 3.81
C LEU A 320 -2.46 -19.31 4.84
N GLU A 321 -3.38 -20.15 5.31
CA GLU A 321 -4.35 -19.79 6.35
C GLU A 321 -3.66 -19.36 7.65
N ARG A 322 -2.66 -20.12 8.09
CA ARG A 322 -1.84 -19.81 9.27
C ARG A 322 -1.14 -18.46 9.12
N SER A 323 -0.57 -18.17 7.95
CA SER A 323 0.07 -16.89 7.66
C SER A 323 -0.94 -15.75 7.69
N GLY A 324 -2.11 -15.95 7.07
CA GLY A 324 -3.20 -14.98 7.03
C GLY A 324 -3.76 -14.60 8.40
N GLY A 325 -3.75 -15.54 9.36
CA GLY A 325 -4.16 -15.31 10.75
C GLY A 325 -3.30 -14.32 11.53
N ARG A 326 -2.12 -13.94 11.00
CA ARG A 326 -1.23 -12.94 11.59
C ARG A 326 -1.56 -11.51 11.21
N PHE A 327 -2.42 -11.33 10.21
CA PHE A 327 -2.80 -10.04 9.68
C PHE A 327 -4.17 -9.65 10.22
N LEU A 328 -4.31 -8.39 10.63
CA LEU A 328 -5.64 -7.79 10.77
C LEU A 328 -6.25 -7.65 9.38
N GLN A 329 -7.32 -8.41 9.11
CA GLN A 329 -7.99 -8.42 7.82
C GLN A 329 -8.93 -7.22 7.69
N ASN A 330 -8.78 -6.46 6.61
CA ASN A 330 -9.63 -5.35 6.21
C ASN A 330 -10.23 -5.69 4.84
N GLU A 331 -11.52 -5.93 4.80
CA GLU A 331 -12.24 -6.14 3.55
C GLU A 331 -12.69 -4.80 2.99
N LEU A 332 -12.09 -4.40 1.88
CA LEU A 332 -12.48 -3.20 1.13
C LEU A 332 -13.62 -3.58 0.21
N ARG A 333 -14.83 -3.22 0.62
CA ARG A 333 -16.05 -3.48 -0.15
C ARG A 333 -16.41 -2.20 -0.90
N SER A 334 -17.08 -2.33 -2.05
CA SER A 334 -17.69 -1.18 -2.74
C SER A 334 -18.93 -0.66 -2.00
N GLN A 335 -18.82 -0.39 -0.70
CA GLN A 335 -19.89 0.22 0.09
C GLN A 335 -19.85 1.75 -0.09
N ASN A 336 -21.02 2.38 -0.01
CA ASN A 336 -21.18 3.83 -0.17
C ASN A 336 -20.58 4.38 -1.47
N THR A 337 -20.66 3.60 -2.56
CA THR A 337 -20.15 4.06 -3.86
C THR A 337 -20.93 5.28 -4.35
N GLU A 338 -22.18 5.42 -3.94
CA GLU A 338 -23.01 6.60 -4.15
C GLU A 338 -22.38 7.86 -3.55
N GLU A 339 -21.69 7.76 -2.41
CA GLU A 339 -20.97 8.90 -1.83
C GLU A 339 -19.75 9.28 -2.66
N LEU A 340 -19.04 8.30 -3.21
CA LEU A 340 -17.92 8.53 -4.12
C LEU A 340 -18.38 9.18 -5.44
N ILE A 341 -19.48 8.68 -6.03
CA ILE A 341 -20.13 9.29 -7.20
C ILE A 341 -20.60 10.71 -6.86
N SER A 342 -21.23 10.88 -5.71
CA SER A 342 -21.75 12.19 -5.30
C SER A 342 -20.63 13.21 -5.16
N ALA A 343 -19.52 12.80 -4.54
CA ALA A 343 -18.40 13.67 -4.29
C ALA A 343 -17.55 13.93 -5.54
N SER A 344 -17.56 13.02 -6.53
CA SER A 344 -16.90 13.25 -7.82
C SER A 344 -17.62 14.27 -8.70
N ILE A 345 -18.89 14.58 -8.42
CA ILE A 345 -19.68 15.55 -9.20
C ILE A 345 -19.90 16.84 -8.39
N ALA A 346 -19.05 17.84 -8.64
CA ALA A 346 -19.19 19.17 -8.06
C ALA A 346 -20.49 19.84 -8.52
N LYS A 347 -21.25 20.42 -7.58
CA LYS A 347 -22.43 21.25 -7.91
C LYS A 347 -21.97 22.70 -8.05
N LEU A 348 -22.18 23.28 -9.23
CA LEU A 348 -21.84 24.69 -9.51
C LEU A 348 -22.94 25.65 -9.06
N ILE A 349 -24.10 25.11 -8.67
CA ILE A 349 -25.24 25.84 -8.14
C ILE A 349 -25.77 25.17 -6.86
N PRO A 350 -26.49 25.91 -5.99
CA PRO A 350 -27.13 25.32 -4.80
C PRO A 350 -28.07 24.17 -5.15
N SER A 351 -28.12 23.15 -4.29
CA SER A 351 -28.88 21.91 -4.49
C SER A 351 -30.37 22.15 -4.76
N GLU A 352 -30.93 23.21 -4.19
CA GLU A 352 -32.34 23.61 -4.36
C GLU A 352 -32.66 24.09 -5.78
N ARG A 353 -31.64 24.45 -6.56
CA ARG A 353 -31.77 24.98 -7.93
C ARG A 353 -31.41 23.98 -9.02
N LEU A 354 -31.06 22.74 -8.63
CA LEU A 354 -30.69 21.67 -9.57
C LEU A 354 -31.87 21.20 -10.45
N PHE A 355 -33.10 21.30 -9.94
CA PHE A 355 -34.30 20.79 -10.59
C PHE A 355 -35.26 21.93 -10.98
N ASP A 356 -35.70 21.96 -12.24
CA ASP A 356 -36.56 23.03 -12.78
C ASP A 356 -37.98 23.03 -12.18
N ASN A 357 -38.52 21.85 -11.83
CA ASN A 357 -39.81 21.68 -11.13
C ASN A 357 -39.57 21.11 -9.72
N ALA A 358 -38.96 21.95 -8.87
CA ALA A 358 -38.12 21.58 -7.74
C ALA A 358 -38.65 20.47 -6.82
N GLN A 359 -39.94 20.43 -6.49
CA GLN A 359 -40.43 19.55 -5.42
C GLN A 359 -40.96 18.21 -5.93
N ALA A 360 -41.88 18.21 -6.90
CA ALA A 360 -42.49 16.96 -7.41
C ALA A 360 -41.46 16.03 -8.07
N GLN A 361 -40.53 16.58 -8.86
CA GLN A 361 -39.46 15.78 -9.47
C GLN A 361 -38.51 15.21 -8.42
N GLN A 362 -38.15 15.99 -7.39
CA GLN A 362 -37.31 15.48 -6.30
C GLN A 362 -38.02 14.39 -5.50
N ASP A 363 -39.33 14.55 -5.23
CA ASP A 363 -40.13 13.57 -4.51
C ASP A 363 -40.27 12.25 -5.29
N ASP A 364 -40.44 12.32 -6.62
CA ASP A 364 -40.48 11.15 -7.49
C ASP A 364 -39.14 10.40 -7.51
N LEU A 365 -38.02 11.13 -7.67
CA LEU A 365 -36.68 10.55 -7.65
C LEU A 365 -36.32 9.97 -6.27
N LEU A 366 -36.73 10.64 -5.19
CA LEU A 366 -36.54 10.14 -3.82
C LEU A 366 -37.39 8.88 -3.59
N THR A 367 -38.64 8.85 -4.07
CA THR A 367 -39.49 7.66 -4.00
C THR A 367 -38.87 6.48 -4.74
N LEU A 368 -38.29 6.72 -5.93
CA LEU A 368 -37.54 5.70 -6.65
C LEU A 368 -36.30 5.24 -5.88
N ALA A 369 -35.51 6.18 -5.35
CA ALA A 369 -34.33 5.86 -4.55
C ALA A 369 -34.70 5.02 -3.31
N MET A 370 -35.79 5.37 -2.61
CA MET A 370 -36.30 4.57 -1.49
C MET A 370 -36.71 3.16 -1.90
N ARG A 371 -37.25 2.95 -3.12
CA ARG A 371 -37.57 1.59 -3.61
C ARG A 371 -36.31 0.78 -3.94
N LEU A 372 -35.31 1.42 -4.54
CA LEU A 372 -34.07 0.77 -4.95
C LEU A 372 -33.17 0.41 -3.75
N TRP A 373 -33.06 1.31 -2.77
CA TRP A 373 -32.26 1.13 -1.55
C TRP A 373 -33.08 0.64 -0.34
N GLY A 374 -34.39 0.39 -0.51
CA GLY A 374 -35.35 0.14 0.57
C GLY A 374 -35.09 -1.07 1.47
N SER A 375 -34.28 -2.05 1.04
CA SER A 375 -33.83 -3.15 1.91
C SER A 375 -32.71 -2.73 2.88
N ARG A 376 -32.03 -1.61 2.63
CA ARG A 376 -31.05 -0.97 3.52
C ARG A 376 -31.66 0.17 4.34
N ALA A 377 -32.86 0.65 3.96
CA ALA A 377 -33.46 1.85 4.52
C ALA A 377 -34.61 1.51 5.49
N THR A 378 -34.30 1.34 6.77
CA THR A 378 -35.30 1.10 7.83
C THR A 378 -35.35 2.23 8.86
N GLY A 379 -34.95 3.46 8.49
CA GLY A 379 -35.04 4.64 9.36
C GLY A 379 -35.18 6.00 8.64
N SER A 380 -35.39 7.06 9.42
CA SER A 380 -35.46 8.46 8.96
C SER A 380 -34.11 8.99 8.44
N VAL A 381 -33.02 8.47 8.99
CA VAL A 381 -31.63 8.78 8.59
C VAL A 381 -31.36 8.40 7.13
N ASP A 382 -32.00 7.33 6.64
CA ASP A 382 -31.83 6.85 5.28
C ASP A 382 -32.51 7.76 4.25
N ARG A 383 -33.63 8.41 4.61
CA ARG A 383 -34.32 9.33 3.71
C ARG A 383 -33.49 10.58 3.42
N GLU A 384 -32.95 11.18 4.48
CA GLU A 384 -32.11 12.38 4.35
C GLU A 384 -30.84 12.06 3.57
N TRP A 385 -30.19 10.93 3.87
CA TRP A 385 -29.03 10.46 3.12
C TRP A 385 -29.36 10.22 1.64
N LEU A 386 -30.46 9.53 1.31
CA LEU A 386 -30.88 9.32 -0.08
C LEU A 386 -31.14 10.64 -0.81
N GLN A 387 -31.77 11.60 -0.14
CA GLN A 387 -32.01 12.92 -0.72
C GLN A 387 -30.70 13.66 -0.98
N GLN A 388 -29.80 13.73 0.01
CA GLN A 388 -28.57 14.51 -0.07
C GLN A 388 -27.49 13.85 -0.94
N LYS A 389 -27.27 12.55 -0.79
CA LYS A 389 -26.17 11.83 -1.47
C LYS A 389 -26.59 11.23 -2.81
N VAL A 390 -27.80 10.68 -2.92
CA VAL A 390 -28.22 10.00 -4.15
C VAL A 390 -28.95 10.97 -5.10
N VAL A 391 -30.02 11.62 -4.65
CA VAL A 391 -30.85 12.46 -5.53
C VAL A 391 -30.14 13.76 -5.89
N GLN A 392 -29.71 14.53 -4.89
CA GLN A 392 -29.01 15.80 -5.10
C GLN A 392 -27.53 15.56 -5.39
N GLY A 393 -26.90 14.68 -4.61
CA GLY A 393 -25.46 14.43 -4.67
C GLY A 393 -24.98 13.83 -5.98
N CYS A 394 -25.69 12.83 -6.53
CA CYS A 394 -25.29 12.20 -7.78
C CYS A 394 -25.86 12.88 -9.03
N PHE A 395 -26.66 13.96 -8.91
CA PHE A 395 -27.14 14.72 -10.06
C PHE A 395 -25.97 15.08 -11.00
N PRO A 396 -26.05 14.84 -12.32
CA PRO A 396 -27.26 14.57 -13.09
C PRO A 396 -27.62 13.09 -13.25
N LEU A 397 -26.93 12.17 -12.58
CA LEU A 397 -27.25 10.75 -12.67
C LEU A 397 -28.63 10.47 -12.06
N HIS A 398 -29.46 9.80 -12.86
CA HIS A 398 -30.73 9.28 -12.39
C HIS A 398 -30.49 8.23 -11.28
N PRO A 399 -31.31 8.15 -10.20
CA PRO A 399 -31.11 7.18 -9.12
C PRO A 399 -30.97 5.73 -9.59
N LEU A 400 -31.66 5.34 -10.67
CA LEU A 400 -31.47 4.02 -11.29
C LEU A 400 -30.05 3.82 -11.85
N ALA A 401 -29.49 4.84 -12.52
CA ALA A 401 -28.12 4.78 -13.03
C ALA A 401 -27.12 4.70 -11.86
N THR A 402 -27.29 5.56 -10.85
CA THR A 402 -26.51 5.55 -9.61
C THR A 402 -26.57 4.19 -8.89
N TYR A 403 -27.71 3.51 -8.92
CA TYR A 403 -27.89 2.18 -8.33
C TYR A 403 -27.19 1.08 -9.15
N CYS A 404 -27.32 1.11 -10.47
CA CYS A 404 -26.81 0.07 -11.35
C CYS A 404 -25.29 0.16 -11.53
N LEU A 405 -24.73 1.36 -11.58
CA LEU A 405 -23.33 1.59 -11.93
C LEU A 405 -22.34 0.86 -11.00
N PRO A 406 -22.48 0.88 -9.65
CA PRO A 406 -21.64 0.07 -8.76
C PRO A 406 -21.75 -1.43 -9.00
N ARG A 407 -22.96 -1.92 -9.29
CA ARG A 407 -23.22 -3.35 -9.50
C ARG A 407 -22.63 -3.85 -10.81
N LEU A 408 -22.76 -3.04 -11.86
CA LEU A 408 -22.13 -3.32 -13.15
C LEU A 408 -20.61 -3.26 -13.03
N ASN A 409 -20.08 -2.25 -12.34
CA ASN A 409 -18.64 -2.14 -12.08
C ASN A 409 -18.11 -3.37 -11.32
N ALA A 410 -18.80 -3.85 -10.29
CA ALA A 410 -18.36 -5.03 -9.55
C ALA A 410 -18.24 -6.31 -10.39
N VAL A 411 -18.99 -6.42 -11.50
CA VAL A 411 -18.99 -7.60 -12.38
C VAL A 411 -18.09 -7.41 -13.59
N LEU A 412 -18.03 -6.19 -14.13
CA LEU A 412 -17.40 -5.88 -15.42
C LEU A 412 -16.07 -5.15 -15.30
N ALA A 413 -15.74 -4.60 -14.14
CA ALA A 413 -14.50 -3.85 -13.96
C ALA A 413 -13.30 -4.78 -14.07
N GLN A 414 -12.46 -4.45 -15.04
CA GLN A 414 -11.14 -5.03 -15.23
C GLN A 414 -10.21 -3.90 -15.67
N ASN A 415 -8.97 -3.93 -15.18
CA ASN A 415 -7.93 -2.95 -15.51
C ASN A 415 -8.41 -1.50 -15.29
N GLU A 416 -8.39 -0.68 -16.34
CA GLU A 416 -8.72 0.76 -16.32
C GLU A 416 -10.21 1.07 -16.54
N ARG A 417 -11.08 0.06 -16.66
CA ARG A 417 -12.52 0.25 -16.88
C ARG A 417 -13.27 0.29 -15.56
N THR A 418 -13.13 1.42 -14.86
CA THR A 418 -13.82 1.66 -13.59
C THR A 418 -15.06 2.52 -13.79
N MET A 419 -15.93 2.53 -12.79
CA MET A 419 -17.05 3.45 -12.69
C MET A 419 -16.65 4.91 -12.89
N PHE A 420 -15.49 5.31 -12.39
CA PHE A 420 -15.02 6.69 -12.53
C PHE A 420 -14.71 7.01 -13.99
N ARG A 421 -14.26 6.03 -14.80
CA ARG A 421 -14.11 6.23 -16.24
C ARG A 421 -15.44 6.42 -16.98
N PHE A 422 -16.54 5.93 -16.42
CA PHE A 422 -17.90 6.24 -16.93
C PHE A 422 -18.35 7.67 -16.58
N ILE A 423 -17.92 8.19 -15.43
CA ILE A 423 -18.25 9.56 -14.97
C ILE A 423 -17.32 10.59 -15.61
N TRP A 424 -16.06 10.20 -15.86
CA TRP A 424 -14.99 11.04 -16.36
C TRP A 424 -14.14 10.29 -17.39
N ASP A 425 -14.08 10.81 -18.61
CA ASP A 425 -13.12 10.37 -19.63
C ASP A 425 -12.38 11.62 -20.12
N ASP A 426 -11.04 11.58 -20.15
CA ASP A 426 -10.24 12.69 -20.70
C ASP A 426 -10.16 12.62 -22.24
N GLU A 427 -10.37 11.44 -22.83
CA GLU A 427 -10.31 11.23 -24.29
C GLU A 427 -11.63 11.60 -24.99
N HIS A 428 -12.74 11.56 -24.26
CA HIS A 428 -14.08 11.92 -24.73
C HIS A 428 -14.65 12.92 -23.74
N GLN A 429 -15.11 14.10 -24.20
CA GLN A 429 -15.78 15.06 -23.31
C GLN A 429 -16.70 14.33 -22.34
N PRO A 430 -16.64 14.64 -21.02
CA PRO A 430 -17.41 13.90 -20.03
C PRO A 430 -18.85 13.80 -20.51
N ILE A 431 -19.46 12.60 -20.43
CA ILE A 431 -20.73 12.25 -21.11
C ILE A 431 -21.86 13.28 -20.85
N PHE A 432 -21.70 14.06 -19.77
CA PHE A 432 -22.63 15.09 -19.31
C PHE A 432 -22.30 16.52 -19.74
N PHE A 433 -21.24 16.80 -20.52
CA PHE A 433 -20.79 18.16 -20.88
C PHE A 433 -20.94 18.51 -22.35
#